data_AF-A0A7S1ZXD0-F1
#
_entry.id   AF-A0A7S1ZXD0-F1
#
_cell.length_a   1.000
_cell.length_b   1.000
_cell.length_c   1.000
_cell.angle_alpha   90.00
_cell.angle_beta   90.00
_cell.angle_gamma   90.00
#
_symmetry.space_group_name_H-M   'P 1'
#
loop_
_entity.id
_entity.type
_entity.pdbx_description
1 polymer ?
#
loop_
_entity_poly.entity_id
_entity_poly.type
_entity_poly.pdbx_seq_one_letter_code
_entity_poly.pdbx_strand_id
1 'polypeptide(L)'
;WPAFDTPYYEFDPDANTNTGPGNSGYKGCDVCSPPEPYPLRTALPKIAMPRCPQSPYAIFVPATYEDAATAVNVIRDHNETFTVLSGGHDYECQSGLPDGVLILTSLLNKLEVNYEEGTLTSGAGNLWQTIYDRLDGDELDGTNAERYGVMGAQCGFVSVSGFSLGGGLCWHMSKLHGMGADTILSMKVVTADGALVDATLDNEYSDLRWGMAGTGGMSMGLAVEFTYEMKKSRPGDYLMARWEYRFYPEEPTDEGKYSIED
;
A
#
# COMPACT_ATOMS: atom_id res chain seq x y z
N TRP A 1 -13.35 -22.97 -14.52
CA TRP A 1 -13.47 -23.15 -13.06
C TRP A 1 -12.96 -24.53 -12.71
N PRO A 2 -11.62 -24.68 -12.69
CA PRO A 2 -10.95 -25.01 -11.45
C PRO A 2 -9.62 -24.25 -11.33
N ALA A 3 -9.47 -23.43 -10.29
CA ALA A 3 -8.22 -22.73 -9.96
C ALA A 3 -8.19 -22.44 -8.46
N PHE A 4 -8.19 -23.51 -7.66
CA PHE A 4 -7.80 -23.45 -6.26
C PHE A 4 -7.16 -24.79 -5.93
N ASP A 5 -5.86 -24.91 -6.22
CA ASP A 5 -5.00 -25.90 -5.59
C ASP A 5 -3.54 -25.42 -5.61
N THR A 6 -3.12 -24.88 -4.46
CA THR A 6 -1.74 -24.79 -3.90
C THR A 6 -0.70 -23.80 -4.49
N PRO A 7 0.30 -23.35 -3.70
CA PRO A 7 0.28 -22.98 -2.28
C PRO A 7 0.84 -21.56 -2.03
N TYR A 8 0.68 -21.13 -0.78
CA TYR A 8 1.24 -19.93 -0.16
C TYR A 8 2.76 -19.82 -0.36
N TYR A 9 3.28 -18.59 -0.27
CA TYR A 9 4.69 -18.32 -0.07
C TYR A 9 5.26 -19.24 1.03
N GLU A 10 6.22 -20.10 0.69
CA GLU A 10 7.16 -20.61 1.68
C GLU A 10 8.05 -19.43 2.08
N PHE A 11 7.92 -19.01 3.34
CA PHE A 11 8.92 -18.20 4.01
C PHE A 11 10.13 -19.11 4.25
N ASP A 12 11.23 -18.85 3.55
CA ASP A 12 12.53 -19.47 3.83
C ASP A 12 13.18 -18.73 5.02
N PRO A 13 13.27 -19.37 6.20
CA PRO A 13 13.84 -18.74 7.38
C PRO A 13 15.38 -18.65 7.34
N ASP A 14 16.05 -19.23 6.32
CA ASP A 14 17.51 -19.22 6.17
C ASP A 14 18.02 -18.11 5.22
N ALA A 15 17.12 -17.31 4.62
CA ALA A 15 17.50 -16.17 3.79
C ALA A 15 18.15 -15.00 4.57
N ASN A 16 18.27 -15.12 5.89
CA ASN A 16 19.04 -14.18 6.73
C ASN A 16 20.39 -14.77 7.14
N THR A 17 21.29 -14.96 6.18
CA THR A 17 22.73 -15.06 6.48
C THR A 17 23.50 -13.99 5.73
N ASN A 18 23.48 -12.81 6.33
CA ASN A 18 24.49 -11.78 6.12
C ASN A 18 25.87 -12.37 6.48
N THR A 19 26.57 -12.96 5.51
CA THR A 19 27.98 -13.38 5.65
C THR A 19 28.79 -13.13 4.37
N GLY A 20 29.57 -12.04 4.37
CA GLY A 20 30.80 -11.93 3.57
C GLY A 20 30.84 -10.85 2.47
N PRO A 21 32.03 -10.27 2.18
CA PRO A 21 32.18 -8.88 1.77
C PRO A 21 32.37 -8.69 0.26
N GLY A 22 31.76 -7.64 -0.32
CA GLY A 22 32.10 -7.17 -1.66
C GLY A 22 30.95 -6.54 -2.44
N ASN A 23 30.95 -5.20 -2.46
CA ASN A 23 30.25 -4.31 -3.39
C ASN A 23 29.67 -4.90 -4.69
N SER A 24 28.41 -4.51 -4.96
CA SER A 24 27.91 -3.79 -6.16
C SER A 24 26.53 -4.35 -6.53
N GLY A 25 25.45 -3.60 -6.69
CA GLY A 25 25.25 -2.17 -6.73
C GLY A 25 23.89 -1.96 -7.38
N TYR A 26 22.84 -1.73 -6.59
CA TYR A 26 21.63 -1.12 -7.11
C TYR A 26 21.88 0.39 -7.08
N LYS A 27 22.54 0.87 -8.14
CA LYS A 27 22.48 2.29 -8.44
C LYS A 27 21.07 2.56 -8.94
N GLY A 28 20.40 3.53 -8.31
CA GLY A 28 19.15 4.09 -8.83
C GLY A 28 19.31 4.56 -10.27
N CYS A 29 18.17 4.59 -10.97
CA CYS A 29 17.98 4.73 -12.41
C CYS A 29 18.39 3.51 -13.24
N ASP A 30 17.44 2.59 -13.45
CA ASP A 30 17.37 1.81 -14.67
C ASP A 30 15.92 1.79 -15.16
N VAL A 31 15.64 2.54 -16.23
CA VAL A 31 14.44 2.36 -17.04
C VAL A 31 14.54 0.97 -17.65
N CYS A 32 13.80 0.01 -17.10
CA CYS A 32 13.71 -1.33 -17.65
C CYS A 32 12.91 -1.26 -18.95
N SER A 33 13.58 -1.07 -20.08
CA SER A 33 13.00 -1.35 -21.39
C SER A 33 13.14 -2.85 -21.64
N PRO A 34 12.03 -3.62 -21.70
CA PRO A 34 12.13 -5.06 -21.91
C PRO A 34 12.54 -5.36 -23.37
N PRO A 35 13.51 -6.26 -23.61
CA PRO A 35 13.65 -6.87 -24.93
C PRO A 35 12.42 -7.76 -25.21
N GLU A 36 11.84 -7.65 -26.41
CA GLU A 36 10.68 -8.44 -26.85
C GLU A 36 10.88 -9.97 -26.71
N PRO A 37 9.80 -10.78 -26.64
CA PRO A 37 8.51 -10.56 -25.98
C PRO A 37 8.49 -11.43 -24.72
N TYR A 38 9.16 -10.98 -23.66
CA TYR A 38 8.94 -11.57 -22.34
C TYR A 38 7.63 -11.01 -21.77
N PRO A 39 6.67 -11.87 -21.35
CA PRO A 39 5.44 -11.36 -20.75
C PRO A 39 5.79 -10.65 -19.44
N LEU A 40 5.69 -9.32 -19.46
CA LEU A 40 5.78 -8.38 -18.31
C LEU A 40 4.94 -8.79 -17.08
N ARG A 41 4.08 -9.80 -17.24
CA ARG A 41 3.21 -10.41 -16.24
C ARG A 41 3.92 -11.05 -15.05
N THR A 42 5.23 -11.27 -15.11
CA THR A 42 5.99 -11.98 -14.04
C THR A 42 6.77 -11.08 -13.08
N ALA A 43 7.04 -9.81 -13.44
CA ALA A 43 7.78 -8.87 -12.59
C ALA A 43 6.88 -7.82 -11.89
N LEU A 44 5.63 -7.68 -12.34
CA LEU A 44 4.67 -6.79 -11.69
C LEU A 44 4.05 -7.49 -10.47
N PRO A 45 3.81 -6.76 -9.36
CA PRO A 45 3.02 -7.32 -8.26
C PRO A 45 1.70 -7.86 -8.80
N LYS A 46 1.22 -8.98 -8.25
CA LYS A 46 -0.04 -9.60 -8.67
C LYS A 46 -1.17 -8.58 -8.55
N ILE A 47 -1.56 -8.02 -9.68
CA ILE A 47 -2.73 -7.16 -9.80
C ILE A 47 -3.95 -8.02 -9.48
N ALA A 48 -4.72 -7.60 -8.48
CA ALA A 48 -5.88 -8.36 -7.99
C ALA A 48 -6.95 -8.52 -9.09
N MET A 49 -6.95 -7.63 -10.09
CA MET A 49 -7.93 -7.58 -11.16
C MET A 49 -7.31 -7.89 -12.54
N PRO A 50 -7.32 -9.16 -12.99
CA PRO A 50 -6.75 -9.56 -14.29
C PRO A 50 -7.52 -9.05 -15.52
N ARG A 51 -8.65 -8.35 -15.31
CA ARG A 51 -9.45 -7.72 -16.37
C ARG A 51 -8.81 -6.44 -16.94
N CYS A 52 -7.95 -5.78 -16.18
CA CYS A 52 -7.37 -4.50 -16.58
C CYS A 52 -6.19 -4.72 -17.55
N PRO A 53 -6.17 -4.06 -18.73
CA PRO A 53 -5.04 -4.15 -19.64
C PRO A 53 -3.80 -3.50 -19.02
N GLN A 54 -2.67 -4.20 -19.11
CA GLN A 54 -1.40 -3.82 -18.51
C GLN A 54 -0.31 -4.10 -19.53
N SER A 55 -0.05 -3.13 -20.39
CA SER A 55 0.98 -3.21 -21.43
C SER A 55 1.79 -1.92 -21.48
N PRO A 56 2.34 -1.43 -20.35
CA PRO A 56 3.22 -0.27 -20.41
C PRO A 56 4.45 -0.61 -21.25
N TYR A 57 4.93 0.34 -22.03
CA TYR A 57 6.18 0.15 -22.79
C TYR A 57 7.42 0.38 -21.92
N ALA A 58 7.26 1.10 -20.80
CA ALA A 58 8.31 1.36 -19.82
C ALA A 58 7.76 1.31 -18.39
N ILE A 59 8.58 0.80 -17.47
CA ILE A 59 8.27 0.78 -16.03
C ILE A 59 9.37 1.54 -15.30
N PHE A 60 8.97 2.49 -14.46
CA PHE A 60 9.83 3.25 -13.57
C PHE A 60 9.56 2.83 -12.12
N VAL A 61 10.59 2.44 -11.39
CA VAL A 61 10.48 1.98 -10.00
C VAL A 61 11.30 2.94 -9.11
N PRO A 62 10.71 4.03 -8.59
CA PRO A 62 11.43 4.99 -7.75
C PRO A 62 11.84 4.33 -6.43
N ALA A 63 13.13 4.44 -6.06
CA ALA A 63 13.62 4.00 -4.76
C ALA A 63 13.57 5.13 -3.71
N THR A 64 13.59 6.38 -4.17
CA THR A 64 13.52 7.59 -3.35
C THR A 64 12.40 8.52 -3.81
N TYR A 65 12.05 9.51 -2.98
CA TYR A 65 11.05 10.52 -3.35
C TYR A 65 11.55 11.43 -4.47
N GLU A 66 12.85 11.67 -4.52
CA GLU A 66 13.55 12.41 -5.57
C GLU A 66 13.56 11.63 -6.90
N ASP A 67 13.67 10.30 -6.86
CA ASP A 67 13.52 9.46 -8.06
C ASP A 67 12.10 9.59 -8.63
N ALA A 68 11.08 9.62 -7.75
CA ALA A 68 9.69 9.81 -8.18
C ALA A 68 9.49 11.19 -8.83
N ALA A 69 10.09 12.25 -8.27
CA ALA A 69 10.11 13.57 -8.89
C ALA A 69 10.83 13.57 -10.24
N THR A 70 11.96 12.86 -10.34
CA THR A 70 12.70 12.69 -11.59
C THR A 70 11.85 11.98 -12.64
N ALA A 71 11.11 10.94 -12.26
CA ALA A 71 10.19 10.22 -13.15
C ALA A 71 9.16 11.17 -13.75
N VAL A 72 8.49 11.96 -12.92
CA VAL A 72 7.46 12.91 -13.36
C VAL A 72 8.05 13.96 -14.30
N ASN A 73 9.23 14.50 -13.99
CA ASN A 73 9.92 15.45 -14.86
C ASN A 73 10.27 14.83 -16.22
N VAL A 74 10.86 13.64 -16.25
CA VAL A 74 11.21 12.95 -17.50
C VAL A 74 9.97 12.65 -18.33
N ILE A 75 8.91 12.13 -17.72
CA ILE A 75 7.65 11.83 -18.42
C ILE A 75 7.04 13.11 -19.02
N ARG A 76 7.04 14.21 -18.25
CA ARG A 76 6.58 15.52 -18.72
C ARG A 76 7.43 16.04 -19.87
N ASP A 77 8.75 16.00 -19.76
CA ASP A 77 9.67 16.55 -20.75
C ASP A 77 9.60 15.79 -22.09
N HIS A 78 9.23 14.51 -22.04
CA HIS A 78 8.98 13.66 -23.20
C HIS A 78 7.52 13.67 -23.67
N ASN A 79 6.62 14.38 -22.98
CA ASN A 79 5.18 14.45 -23.27
C ASN A 79 4.52 13.05 -23.35
N GLU A 80 4.90 12.17 -22.42
CA GLU A 80 4.41 10.80 -22.33
C GLU A 80 3.25 10.69 -21.33
N THR A 81 2.38 9.71 -21.54
CA THR A 81 1.33 9.35 -20.58
C THR A 81 1.88 8.38 -19.54
N PHE A 82 1.39 8.49 -18.30
CA PHE A 82 1.76 7.54 -17.27
C PHE A 82 0.58 7.15 -16.37
N THR A 83 0.71 5.99 -15.73
CA THR A 83 -0.14 5.57 -14.61
C THR A 83 0.73 5.19 -13.41
N VAL A 84 0.12 5.12 -12.24
CA VAL A 84 0.77 4.76 -10.99
C VAL A 84 0.21 3.43 -10.52
N LEU A 85 1.10 2.48 -10.22
CA LEU A 85 0.75 1.21 -9.63
C LEU A 85 1.40 1.09 -8.26
N SER A 86 0.58 0.91 -7.25
CA SER A 86 1.01 0.52 -5.91
C SER A 86 0.64 -0.95 -5.67
N GLY A 87 -0.49 -1.23 -5.02
CA GLY A 87 -0.92 -2.60 -4.66
C GLY A 87 -1.72 -3.35 -5.74
N GLY A 88 -2.02 -2.72 -6.88
CA GLY A 88 -2.78 -3.36 -7.98
C GLY A 88 -4.18 -3.81 -7.61
N HIS A 89 -4.81 -3.16 -6.62
CA HIS A 89 -6.13 -3.49 -6.08
C HIS A 89 -7.23 -2.56 -6.59
N ASP A 90 -7.08 -2.11 -7.83
CA ASP A 90 -8.01 -1.22 -8.49
C ASP A 90 -9.04 -2.00 -9.32
N TYR A 91 -10.31 -1.72 -9.08
CA TYR A 91 -11.45 -2.37 -9.73
C TYR A 91 -11.85 -1.69 -11.04
N GLU A 92 -11.46 -0.43 -11.24
CA GLU A 92 -11.87 0.39 -12.38
C GLU A 92 -10.82 0.47 -13.49
N CYS A 93 -9.63 -0.11 -13.26
CA CYS A 93 -8.50 -0.11 -14.18
C CYS A 93 -7.89 1.29 -14.44
N GLN A 94 -8.09 2.24 -13.52
CA GLN A 94 -7.35 3.50 -13.46
C GLN A 94 -5.83 3.27 -13.31
N SER A 95 -5.43 2.27 -12.53
CA SER A 95 -4.02 1.85 -12.42
C SER A 95 -3.57 0.94 -13.57
N GLY A 96 -4.34 0.87 -14.66
CA GLY A 96 -4.03 0.11 -15.86
C GLY A 96 -3.80 1.02 -17.04
N LEU A 97 -2.64 0.85 -17.68
CA LEU A 97 -2.32 1.56 -18.89
C LEU A 97 -2.00 0.56 -20.00
N PRO A 98 -2.73 0.60 -21.12
CA PRO A 98 -2.40 -0.20 -22.28
C PRO A 98 -1.19 0.33 -23.04
N ASP A 99 -0.89 1.63 -23.00
CA ASP A 99 0.26 2.24 -23.71
C ASP A 99 0.76 3.50 -22.98
N GLY A 100 1.98 3.45 -22.42
CA GLY A 100 2.64 4.55 -21.71
C GLY A 100 3.62 4.08 -20.63
N VAL A 101 3.95 4.95 -19.68
CA VAL A 101 4.88 4.68 -18.58
C VAL A 101 4.13 4.23 -17.32
N LEU A 102 4.61 3.17 -16.67
CA LEU A 102 4.10 2.73 -15.38
C LEU A 102 5.05 3.16 -14.26
N ILE A 103 4.59 3.96 -13.31
CA ILE A 103 5.34 4.25 -12.07
C ILE A 103 4.93 3.24 -11.01
N LEU A 104 5.84 2.36 -10.62
CA LEU A 104 5.62 1.32 -9.62
C LEU A 104 6.17 1.76 -8.26
N THR A 105 5.30 2.10 -7.30
CA THR A 105 5.74 2.70 -6.02
C THR A 105 6.27 1.69 -5.00
N SER A 106 6.46 0.42 -5.36
CA SER A 106 6.75 -0.69 -4.42
C SER A 106 8.01 -0.49 -3.57
N LEU A 107 9.02 0.23 -4.05
CA LEU A 107 10.24 0.53 -3.30
C LEU A 107 10.10 1.74 -2.35
N LEU A 108 9.02 2.52 -2.47
CA LEU A 108 8.68 3.59 -1.52
C LEU A 108 7.99 2.97 -0.29
N ASN A 109 8.72 2.15 0.45
CA ASN A 109 8.23 1.29 1.52
C ASN A 109 8.61 1.78 2.94
N LYS A 110 9.02 3.04 3.08
CA LYS A 110 9.32 3.66 4.38
C LYS A 110 8.16 3.45 5.36
N LEU A 111 8.45 3.03 6.59
CA LEU A 111 7.46 2.85 7.66
C LEU A 111 8.03 3.30 9.00
N GLU A 112 7.49 4.37 9.55
CA GLU A 112 7.88 4.95 10.83
C GLU A 112 6.66 5.10 11.73
N VAL A 113 6.81 4.72 13.01
CA VAL A 113 5.74 4.82 14.01
C VAL A 113 6.27 5.63 15.18
N ASN A 114 5.54 6.68 15.55
CA ASN A 114 5.85 7.51 16.70
C ASN A 114 4.69 7.43 17.69
N TYR A 115 4.86 6.63 18.75
CA TYR A 115 3.84 6.47 19.79
C TYR A 115 3.71 7.68 20.72
N GLU A 116 4.76 8.51 20.85
CA GLU A 116 4.69 9.73 21.67
C GLU A 116 3.77 10.77 21.03
N GLU A 117 3.89 10.93 19.71
CA GLU A 117 3.04 11.84 18.92
C GLU A 117 1.74 11.18 18.46
N GLY A 118 1.64 9.85 18.53
CA GLY A 118 0.52 9.08 18.01
C GLY A 118 0.42 9.20 16.49
N THR A 119 1.54 9.09 15.78
CA THR A 119 1.61 9.25 14.32
C THR A 119 2.25 8.04 13.64
N LEU A 120 1.79 7.74 12.43
CA LEU A 120 2.35 6.70 11.57
C LEU A 120 2.67 7.29 10.21
N THR A 121 3.92 7.19 9.78
CA THR A 121 4.36 7.64 8.45
C THR A 121 4.63 6.43 7.58
N SER A 122 3.98 6.38 6.42
CA SER A 122 4.12 5.30 5.46
C SER A 122 4.39 5.82 4.06
N GLY A 123 5.37 5.23 3.38
CA GLY A 123 5.54 5.37 1.94
C GLY A 123 4.35 4.80 1.15
N ALA A 124 4.15 5.32 -0.05
CA ALA A 124 3.03 4.96 -0.93
C ALA A 124 3.09 3.51 -1.47
N GLY A 125 4.24 2.84 -1.33
CA GLY A 125 4.45 1.46 -1.75
C GLY A 125 4.00 0.40 -0.75
N ASN A 126 3.74 0.79 0.50
CA ASN A 126 3.36 -0.18 1.54
C ASN A 126 1.95 -0.73 1.32
N LEU A 127 1.78 -1.97 1.77
CA LEU A 127 0.50 -2.62 1.92
C LEU A 127 0.04 -2.50 3.38
N TRP A 128 -1.27 -2.51 3.61
CA TRP A 128 -1.80 -2.41 4.97
C TRP A 128 -1.35 -3.57 5.87
N GLN A 129 -1.12 -4.77 5.32
CA GLN A 129 -0.58 -5.91 6.07
C GLN A 129 0.77 -5.58 6.71
N THR A 130 1.67 -4.90 5.99
CA THR A 130 2.99 -4.51 6.50
C THR A 130 2.87 -3.59 7.72
N ILE A 131 1.89 -2.69 7.70
CA ILE A 131 1.61 -1.80 8.83
C ILE A 131 1.05 -2.59 10.02
N TYR A 132 0.11 -3.50 9.78
CA TYR A 132 -0.47 -4.32 10.84
C TYR A 132 0.55 -5.24 11.49
N ASP A 133 1.36 -5.94 10.70
CA ASP A 133 2.43 -6.80 11.22
C ASP A 133 3.42 -6.01 12.09
N ARG A 134 3.72 -4.76 11.70
CA ARG A 134 4.55 -3.87 12.49
C ARG A 134 3.89 -3.49 13.82
N LEU A 135 2.64 -3.04 13.80
CA LEU A 135 1.92 -2.61 15.01
C LEU A 135 1.66 -3.76 15.98
N ASP A 136 1.41 -4.97 15.47
CA ASP A 136 1.27 -6.19 16.26
C ASP A 136 2.60 -6.58 16.91
N GLY A 137 3.71 -6.52 16.16
CA GLY A 137 5.06 -6.75 16.68
C GLY A 137 5.41 -5.77 17.81
N ASP A 138 5.11 -4.49 17.61
CA ASP A 138 5.31 -3.43 18.59
C ASP A 138 4.37 -3.60 19.83
N GLU A 139 3.19 -4.23 19.69
CA GLU A 139 2.38 -4.61 20.86
C GLU A 139 3.04 -5.75 21.65
N LEU A 140 3.57 -6.76 20.95
CA LEU A 140 4.21 -7.93 21.56
C LEU A 140 5.51 -7.58 22.29
N ASP A 141 6.29 -6.62 21.80
CA ASP A 141 7.51 -6.15 22.45
C ASP A 141 7.26 -5.08 23.54
N GLY A 142 6.02 -4.60 23.65
CA GLY A 142 5.58 -3.61 24.64
C GLY A 142 5.84 -2.15 24.25
N THR A 143 6.37 -1.86 23.07
CA THR A 143 6.54 -0.49 22.57
C THR A 143 5.20 0.17 22.24
N ASN A 144 4.21 -0.61 21.83
CA ASN A 144 2.80 -0.22 21.67
C ASN A 144 1.93 -0.60 22.88
N ALA A 145 2.43 -0.41 24.11
CA ALA A 145 1.67 -0.74 25.33
C ALA A 145 0.32 0.00 25.43
N GLU A 146 0.22 1.18 24.81
CA GLU A 146 -1.00 1.99 24.77
C GLU A 146 -1.99 1.58 23.68
N ARG A 147 -1.67 0.54 22.90
CA ARG A 147 -2.55 -0.09 21.88
C ARG A 147 -3.02 0.91 20.83
N TYR A 148 -2.11 1.70 20.29
CA TYR A 148 -2.39 2.52 19.14
C TYR A 148 -2.63 1.66 17.90
N GLY A 149 -3.58 2.10 17.09
CA GLY A 149 -3.85 1.56 15.77
C GLY A 149 -4.18 2.65 14.76
N VAL A 150 -4.46 2.23 13.54
CA VAL A 150 -4.61 3.12 12.39
C VAL A 150 -5.86 2.77 11.59
N MET A 151 -6.44 3.77 10.96
CA MET A 151 -7.58 3.62 10.06
C MET A 151 -7.13 3.05 8.71
N GLY A 152 -6.98 1.73 8.64
CA GLY A 152 -6.51 1.03 7.44
C GLY A 152 -7.56 0.16 6.75
N ALA A 153 -7.15 -0.47 5.65
CA ALA A 153 -7.99 -1.35 4.85
C ALA A 153 -8.25 -2.71 5.53
N GLN A 154 -9.44 -3.27 5.34
CA GLN A 154 -9.75 -4.62 5.82
C GLN A 154 -8.86 -5.69 5.15
N CYS A 155 -8.60 -5.55 3.85
CA CYS A 155 -7.75 -6.48 3.11
C CYS A 155 -6.29 -6.02 3.22
N GLY A 156 -5.44 -6.80 3.89
CA GLY A 156 -4.03 -6.44 4.11
C GLY A 156 -3.21 -6.25 2.82
N PHE A 157 -3.61 -6.87 1.71
CA PHE A 157 -2.97 -6.71 0.40
C PHE A 157 -3.38 -5.43 -0.35
N VAL A 158 -4.28 -4.62 0.21
CA VAL A 158 -4.58 -3.29 -0.34
C VAL A 158 -3.42 -2.35 -0.03
N SER A 159 -3.02 -1.56 -1.02
CA SER A 159 -2.00 -0.52 -0.82
C SER A 159 -2.51 0.65 0.01
N VAL A 160 -1.61 1.21 0.80
CA VAL A 160 -1.81 2.43 1.58
C VAL A 160 -2.27 3.58 0.68
N SER A 161 -1.57 3.83 -0.43
CA SER A 161 -1.85 4.95 -1.34
C SER A 161 -3.28 4.93 -1.91
N GLY A 162 -3.65 3.86 -2.62
CA GLY A 162 -4.98 3.77 -3.25
C GLY A 162 -6.12 3.80 -2.23
N PHE A 163 -5.97 3.16 -1.07
CA PHE A 163 -6.97 3.21 0.00
C PHE A 163 -7.16 4.62 0.54
N SER A 164 -6.07 5.31 0.86
CA SER A 164 -6.09 6.64 1.45
C SER A 164 -6.64 7.69 0.50
N LEU A 165 -6.23 7.65 -0.76
CA LEU A 165 -6.69 8.60 -1.77
C LEU A 165 -8.15 8.35 -2.18
N GLY A 166 -8.62 7.10 -2.08
CA GLY A 166 -10.03 6.72 -2.35
C GLY A 166 -10.99 6.98 -1.19
N GLY A 167 -10.56 7.65 -0.12
CA GLY A 167 -11.36 7.92 1.09
C GLY A 167 -11.10 6.90 2.21
N GLY A 168 -11.01 5.62 1.86
CA GLY A 168 -10.53 4.59 2.78
C GLY A 168 -11.54 4.21 3.85
N LEU A 169 -12.56 3.42 3.51
CA LEU A 169 -13.52 2.92 4.49
C LEU A 169 -12.87 1.86 5.38
N CYS A 170 -12.66 2.20 6.66
CA CYS A 170 -12.24 1.24 7.67
C CYS A 170 -13.49 0.56 8.26
N TRP A 171 -13.72 -0.71 7.91
CA TRP A 171 -15.01 -1.37 8.14
C TRP A 171 -15.52 -1.34 9.59
N HIS A 172 -14.60 -1.44 10.56
CA HIS A 172 -14.91 -1.56 12.00
C HIS A 172 -14.74 -0.23 12.75
N MET A 173 -13.79 0.61 12.34
CA MET A 173 -13.48 1.85 13.06
C MET A 173 -14.16 3.09 12.46
N SER A 174 -14.65 3.04 11.22
CA SER A 174 -15.14 4.26 10.57
C SER A 174 -16.37 4.87 11.22
N LYS A 175 -17.17 4.07 11.94
CA LYS A 175 -18.28 4.58 12.76
C LYS A 175 -17.80 5.43 13.95
N LEU A 176 -16.59 5.19 14.44
CA LEU A 176 -16.04 5.84 15.63
C LEU A 176 -15.07 6.98 15.28
N HIS A 177 -14.31 6.81 14.20
CA HIS A 177 -13.16 7.66 13.89
C HIS A 177 -13.18 8.28 12.48
N GLY A 178 -14.26 8.10 11.72
CA GLY A 178 -14.38 8.64 10.36
C GLY A 178 -13.72 7.77 9.29
N MET A 179 -13.50 8.32 8.10
CA MET A 179 -12.82 7.60 7.02
C MET A 179 -11.30 7.62 7.21
N GLY A 180 -10.58 6.72 6.56
CA GLY A 180 -9.11 6.69 6.59
C GLY A 180 -8.49 8.00 6.11
N ALA A 181 -9.11 8.63 5.11
CA ALA A 181 -8.74 9.96 4.62
C ALA A 181 -8.84 11.06 5.69
N ASP A 182 -9.77 10.94 6.64
CA ASP A 182 -9.92 11.92 7.73
C ASP A 182 -8.74 11.87 8.70
N THR A 183 -8.02 10.75 8.77
CA THR A 183 -6.86 10.58 9.67
C THR A 183 -5.53 10.98 9.04
N ILE A 184 -5.49 11.39 7.78
CA ILE A 184 -4.25 11.81 7.12
C ILE A 184 -3.83 13.18 7.65
N LEU A 185 -2.71 13.28 8.34
CA LEU A 185 -2.17 14.55 8.81
C LEU A 185 -1.44 15.31 7.69
N SER A 186 -0.60 14.60 6.94
CA SER A 186 0.14 15.17 5.81
C SER A 186 0.37 14.16 4.69
N MET A 187 0.68 14.66 3.50
CA MET A 187 1.09 13.86 2.35
C MET A 187 2.28 14.49 1.67
N LYS A 188 3.32 13.71 1.36
CA LYS A 188 4.34 14.14 0.40
C LYS A 188 3.86 13.84 -1.00
N VAL A 189 3.82 14.85 -1.84
CA VAL A 189 3.27 14.77 -3.19
C VAL A 189 4.26 15.32 -4.19
N VAL A 190 4.49 14.59 -5.26
CA VAL A 190 5.15 15.11 -6.46
C VAL A 190 4.07 15.74 -7.34
N THR A 191 4.15 17.06 -7.50
CA THR A 191 3.23 17.85 -8.33
C THR A 191 3.53 17.66 -9.82
N ALA A 192 2.62 18.10 -10.70
CA ALA A 192 2.77 17.93 -12.16
C ALA A 192 3.97 18.70 -12.75
N ASP A 193 4.42 19.77 -12.07
CA ASP A 193 5.66 20.49 -12.40
C ASP A 193 6.91 19.83 -11.81
N GLY A 194 6.77 18.67 -11.15
CA GLY A 194 7.86 17.85 -10.64
C GLY A 194 8.45 18.32 -9.33
N ALA A 195 7.79 19.24 -8.61
CA ALA A 195 8.20 19.64 -7.28
C ALA A 195 7.73 18.62 -6.24
N LEU A 196 8.58 18.31 -5.26
CA LEU A 196 8.21 17.51 -4.10
C LEU A 196 7.72 18.45 -3.00
N VAL A 197 6.43 18.38 -2.68
CA VAL A 197 5.79 19.24 -1.69
C VAL A 197 5.29 18.43 -0.50
N ASP A 198 5.25 19.07 0.67
CA ASP A 198 4.61 18.52 1.87
C ASP A 198 3.25 19.20 2.03
N ALA A 199 2.17 18.45 1.80
CA ALA A 199 0.81 18.96 1.80
C ALA A 199 0.13 18.69 3.15
N THR A 200 -0.18 19.76 3.87
CA THR A 200 -0.87 19.73 5.17
C THR A 200 -2.14 20.57 5.10
N LEU A 201 -3.04 20.44 6.08
CA LEU A 201 -4.28 21.24 6.12
C LEU A 201 -4.06 22.71 6.51
N ASP A 202 -2.88 23.07 7.02
CA ASP A 202 -2.55 24.38 7.59
C ASP A 202 -1.51 25.16 6.77
N ASN A 203 -1.12 24.66 5.60
CA ASN A 203 -0.16 25.33 4.72
C ASN A 203 -0.75 25.72 3.35
N GLU A 204 0.12 26.22 2.47
CA GLU A 204 -0.22 26.68 1.13
C GLU A 204 -0.69 25.57 0.16
N TYR A 205 -0.51 24.29 0.53
CA TYR A 205 -0.93 23.11 -0.22
C TYR A 205 -2.16 22.43 0.42
N SER A 206 -2.91 23.16 1.25
CA SER A 206 -4.10 22.64 1.95
C SER A 206 -5.22 22.22 1.02
N ASP A 207 -5.36 22.87 -0.13
CA ASP A 207 -6.29 22.48 -1.20
C ASP A 207 -5.88 21.17 -1.88
N LEU A 208 -4.57 20.98 -2.13
CA LEU A 208 -3.99 19.75 -2.65
C LEU A 208 -4.21 18.61 -1.66
N ARG A 209 -3.89 18.82 -0.37
CA ARG A 209 -4.16 17.84 0.69
C ARG A 209 -5.65 17.48 0.66
N TRP A 210 -6.52 18.48 0.79
CA TRP A 210 -7.96 18.26 0.89
C TRP A 210 -8.52 17.53 -0.34
N GLY A 211 -8.11 17.92 -1.54
CA GLY A 211 -8.53 17.31 -2.78
C GLY A 211 -8.03 15.87 -2.94
N MET A 212 -6.80 15.55 -2.53
CA MET A 212 -6.28 14.19 -2.64
C MET A 212 -6.91 13.22 -1.63
N ALA A 213 -7.44 13.71 -0.51
CA ALA A 213 -8.09 12.91 0.53
C ALA A 213 -9.53 12.51 0.17
N GLY A 214 -9.72 11.72 -0.90
CA GLY A 214 -11.03 11.18 -1.29
C GLY A 214 -11.35 11.16 -2.79
N THR A 215 -10.45 11.67 -3.64
CA THR A 215 -10.69 11.76 -5.10
C THR A 215 -10.31 10.50 -5.90
N GLY A 216 -9.72 9.48 -5.27
CA GLY A 216 -9.44 8.20 -5.93
C GLY A 216 -8.05 8.05 -6.57
N GLY A 217 -7.11 8.97 -6.32
CA GLY A 217 -5.68 8.65 -6.40
C GLY A 217 -4.86 9.21 -7.56
N MET A 218 -5.46 9.63 -8.68
CA MET A 218 -4.67 9.98 -9.88
C MET A 218 -4.88 11.41 -10.41
N SER A 219 -5.68 12.23 -9.75
CA SER A 219 -6.15 13.49 -10.35
C SER A 219 -5.30 14.73 -10.07
N MET A 220 -4.44 14.71 -9.04
CA MET A 220 -3.83 15.95 -8.50
C MET A 220 -2.31 15.88 -8.26
N GLY A 221 -1.70 14.69 -8.34
CA GLY A 221 -0.26 14.52 -8.14
C GLY A 221 0.10 13.07 -7.77
N LEU A 222 1.39 12.78 -7.74
CA LEU A 222 1.91 11.47 -7.30
C LEU A 222 2.21 11.54 -5.79
N ALA A 223 1.32 10.99 -4.97
CA ALA A 223 1.57 10.83 -3.54
C ALA A 223 2.63 9.75 -3.29
N VAL A 224 3.67 10.09 -2.53
CA VAL A 224 4.82 9.21 -2.25
C VAL A 224 4.95 8.83 -0.77
N GLU A 225 4.36 9.61 0.14
CA GLU A 225 4.35 9.37 1.58
C GLU A 225 3.05 9.91 2.18
N PHE A 226 2.56 9.25 3.22
CA PHE A 226 1.39 9.62 3.99
C PHE A 226 1.71 9.57 5.48
N THR A 227 1.32 10.60 6.22
CA THR A 227 1.38 10.61 7.68
C THR A 227 -0.04 10.51 8.22
N TYR A 228 -0.29 9.57 9.12
CA TYR A 228 -1.59 9.31 9.72
C TYR A 228 -1.57 9.63 11.22
N GLU A 229 -2.70 10.13 11.71
CA GLU A 229 -3.02 10.14 13.13
C GLU A 229 -3.42 8.71 13.56
N MET A 230 -2.76 8.21 14.59
CA MET A 230 -3.07 6.94 15.21
C MET A 230 -4.15 7.12 16.29
N LYS A 231 -5.03 6.12 16.41
CA LYS A 231 -6.11 6.09 17.41
C LYS A 231 -5.79 5.06 18.47
N LYS A 232 -5.98 5.44 19.74
CA LYS A 232 -5.87 4.51 20.86
C LYS A 232 -7.04 3.52 20.81
N SER A 233 -6.71 2.24 20.83
CA SER A 233 -7.66 1.14 20.95
C SER A 233 -7.93 0.86 22.43
N ARG A 234 -9.19 0.57 22.80
CA ARG A 234 -9.48 0.11 24.17
C ARG A 234 -9.04 -1.35 24.33
N PRO A 235 -8.75 -1.80 25.56
CA PRO A 235 -8.61 -3.23 25.82
C PRO A 235 -9.89 -3.97 25.38
N GLY A 236 -9.79 -4.80 24.34
CA GLY A 236 -10.91 -5.53 23.74
C GLY A 236 -11.44 -4.96 22.40
N ASP A 237 -10.97 -3.79 21.97
CA ASP A 237 -11.16 -3.30 20.60
C ASP A 237 -10.14 -4.02 19.70
N TYR A 238 -10.64 -4.94 18.86
CA TYR A 238 -9.81 -5.67 17.91
C TYR A 238 -9.33 -4.70 16.81
N LEU A 239 -8.11 -4.18 16.95
CA LEU A 239 -7.35 -3.61 15.84
C LEU A 239 -7.03 -4.77 14.90
N MET A 240 -7.86 -4.97 13.88
CA MET A 240 -7.74 -6.01 12.84
C MET A 240 -6.82 -7.18 13.21
N ALA A 241 -7.30 -8.04 14.12
CA ALA A 241 -6.75 -9.37 14.25
C ALA A 241 -6.85 -10.02 12.87
N ARG A 242 -5.68 -10.34 12.30
CA ARG A 242 -5.49 -11.34 11.25
C ARG A 242 -6.68 -12.32 11.21
N TRP A 243 -7.54 -12.23 10.19
CA TRP A 243 -8.51 -13.28 9.90
C TRP A 243 -7.76 -14.48 9.32
N GLU A 244 -7.04 -15.22 10.17
CA GLU A 244 -6.84 -16.64 9.87
C GLU A 244 -8.18 -17.33 10.13
N TYR A 245 -8.84 -17.78 9.07
CA TYR A 245 -9.73 -18.93 9.22
C TYR A 245 -8.87 -20.12 9.67
N ARG A 246 -8.63 -20.24 10.97
CA ARG A 246 -8.35 -21.55 11.55
C ARG A 246 -9.70 -22.24 11.63
N PHE A 247 -9.97 -23.07 10.62
CA PHE A 247 -10.86 -24.20 10.85
C PHE A 247 -10.23 -24.97 12.01
N TYR A 248 -10.76 -24.79 13.22
CA TYR A 248 -10.69 -25.84 14.21
C TYR A 248 -11.60 -26.92 13.62
N PRO A 249 -11.07 -28.07 13.16
CA PRO A 249 -11.95 -29.21 13.02
C PRO A 249 -12.52 -29.41 14.43
N GLU A 250 -13.80 -29.08 14.62
CA GLU A 250 -14.53 -29.60 15.76
C GLU A 250 -14.31 -31.11 15.73
N GLU A 251 -13.88 -31.68 16.86
CA GLU A 251 -13.87 -33.13 16.97
C GLU A 251 -15.26 -33.63 16.57
N PRO A 252 -15.35 -34.68 15.73
CA PRO A 252 -16.61 -35.13 15.18
C PRO A 252 -17.54 -35.49 16.33
N THR A 253 -18.56 -34.66 16.56
CA THR A 253 -19.66 -35.03 17.42
C THR A 253 -20.61 -35.87 16.58
N ASP A 254 -20.93 -37.06 17.07
CA ASP A 254 -21.61 -38.17 16.38
C ASP A 254 -23.06 -37.89 15.90
N GLU A 255 -23.53 -36.64 15.87
CA GLU A 255 -24.92 -36.33 15.56
C GLU A 255 -25.05 -35.21 14.53
N GLY A 256 -25.00 -35.60 13.26
CA GLY A 256 -25.37 -34.75 12.13
C GLY A 256 -26.85 -34.37 12.17
N LYS A 257 -27.17 -33.20 12.72
CA LYS A 257 -28.41 -32.45 12.45
C LYS A 257 -28.17 -30.94 12.58
N TYR A 258 -28.16 -30.25 11.44
CA TYR A 258 -28.29 -28.80 11.38
C TYR A 258 -29.78 -28.44 11.32
N SER A 259 -30.26 -27.64 12.26
CA SER A 259 -31.50 -26.86 12.12
C SER A 259 -31.13 -25.39 12.06
N ILE A 260 -31.46 -24.74 10.95
CA ILE A 260 -31.48 -23.28 10.80
C ILE A 260 -32.91 -22.87 11.16
N GLU A 261 -33.09 -22.05 12.19
CA GLU A 261 -34.33 -21.29 12.38
C GLU A 261 -34.06 -19.82 12.03
N ASP A 262 -35.06 -19.22 11.36
CA ASP A 262 -35.05 -17.95 10.64
C ASP A 262 -34.80 -16.69 11.48
#